data_AF-A0AB39L2Y0-F1
#
_entry.id   AF-A0AB39L2Y0-F1
#
_cell.length_a   1.000
_cell.length_b   1.000
_cell.length_c   1.000
_cell.angle_alpha   90.00
_cell.angle_beta   90.00
_cell.angle_gamma   90.00
#
_symmetry.space_group_name_H-M   'P 1'
#
loop_
_entity.id
_entity.type
_entity.pdbx_description
1 polymer ?
#
loop_
_entity_poly.entity_id
_entity_poly.type
_entity_poly.pdbx_seq_one_letter_code
_entity_poly.pdbx_strand_id
1 'polypeptide(L)'
;MSGTESSMGRERVIHLLSDATILLWVVMAIVVGSIGFLIRFRFAQQKRSKDPKATSLTRPLLAMLLVGGILIFTAASIEIGSFGDLQKLLVGAIVSLAGSAVAYYFASSAADETRRDILGYSFGQLAVPNLKGKAVSEVQAVVAGTTFSLQLPSPSPDPNDIVISQDPPPGPVAGSARMIVVKTAPLPSIAKVDPGSGTKDGGTDITITGTGFKDATKVSFGDATTNIVSAGDTQVTIKSPKMPDPIKVDVTVTTPAGTSAINADAKYEFT
;
A
#
# COMPACT_ATOMS: atom_id res chain seq x y z
N MET A 1 10.99 -34.20 74.24
CA MET A 1 11.25 -33.14 73.24
C MET A 1 11.29 -33.78 71.87
N SER A 2 10.15 -33.89 71.17
CA SER A 2 10.09 -34.42 69.79
C SER A 2 8.72 -34.06 69.19
N GLY A 3 8.44 -32.76 69.06
CA GLY A 3 7.11 -32.29 68.62
C GLY A 3 7.10 -30.99 67.82
N THR A 4 8.23 -30.28 67.70
CA THR A 4 8.26 -28.94 67.07
C THR A 4 8.88 -28.92 65.67
N GLU A 5 9.70 -29.92 65.28
CA GLU A 5 10.29 -29.96 63.91
C GLU A 5 9.32 -30.41 62.82
N SER A 6 8.33 -31.26 63.12
CA SER A 6 7.38 -31.79 62.13
C SER A 6 6.34 -30.76 61.68
N SER A 7 6.02 -29.76 62.53
CA SER A 7 5.06 -28.70 62.21
C SER A 7 5.66 -27.65 61.26
N MET A 8 6.95 -27.32 61.43
CA MET A 8 7.61 -26.26 60.67
C MET A 8 7.90 -26.65 59.21
N GLY A 9 8.12 -27.94 58.92
CA GLY A 9 8.25 -28.45 57.56
C GLY A 9 6.92 -28.50 56.79
N ARG A 10 5.81 -28.78 57.49
CA ARG A 10 4.47 -28.86 56.89
C ARG A 10 3.91 -27.48 56.52
N GLU A 11 4.13 -26.45 57.34
CA GLU A 11 3.73 -25.07 57.00
C GLU A 11 4.49 -24.52 55.79
N ARG A 12 5.80 -24.80 55.68
CA ARG A 12 6.59 -24.38 54.51
C ARG A 12 6.11 -25.03 53.20
N VAL A 13 5.69 -26.29 53.24
CA VAL A 13 5.16 -27.00 52.07
C VAL A 13 3.81 -26.45 51.64
N ILE A 14 2.95 -26.04 52.58
CA ILE A 14 1.64 -25.45 52.27
C ILE A 14 1.79 -24.05 51.63
N HIS A 15 2.71 -23.23 52.12
CA HIS A 15 3.01 -21.93 51.51
C HIS A 15 3.59 -22.07 50.09
N LEU A 16 4.50 -23.02 49.86
CA LEU A 16 5.07 -23.27 48.53
C LEU A 16 4.02 -23.75 47.51
N LEU A 17 3.04 -24.55 47.93
CA LEU A 17 1.93 -24.99 47.08
C LEU A 17 0.94 -23.85 46.78
N SER A 18 0.70 -22.96 47.75
CA SER A 18 -0.10 -21.74 47.55
C SER A 18 0.59 -20.78 46.57
N ASP A 19 1.90 -20.60 46.68
CA ASP A 19 2.65 -19.71 45.77
C ASP A 19 2.66 -20.26 44.34
N ALA A 20 2.79 -21.58 44.16
CA ALA A 20 2.77 -22.22 42.84
C ALA A 20 1.40 -22.12 42.14
N THR A 21 0.31 -22.23 42.90
CA THR A 21 -1.05 -22.08 42.36
C THR A 21 -1.37 -20.64 41.99
N ILE A 22 -0.94 -19.67 42.81
CA ILE A 22 -1.08 -18.23 42.49
C ILE A 22 -0.31 -17.88 41.20
N LEU A 23 0.91 -18.39 41.04
CA LEU A 23 1.74 -18.15 39.86
C LEU A 23 1.08 -18.70 38.58
N LEU A 24 0.40 -19.85 38.68
CA LEU A 24 -0.34 -20.46 37.57
C LEU A 24 -1.55 -19.60 37.14
N TRP A 25 -2.31 -19.07 38.09
CA TRP A 25 -3.42 -18.14 37.81
C TRP A 25 -2.95 -16.83 37.16
N VAL A 26 -1.80 -16.30 37.58
CA VAL A 26 -1.21 -15.10 36.98
C VAL A 26 -0.80 -15.34 35.53
N VAL A 27 -0.14 -16.48 35.24
CA VAL A 27 0.24 -16.84 33.86
C VAL A 27 -0.99 -17.02 32.99
N MET A 28 -2.05 -17.66 33.50
CA MET A 28 -3.33 -17.82 32.80
C MET A 28 -3.98 -16.47 32.47
N ALA A 29 -4.00 -15.52 33.43
CA ALA A 29 -4.53 -14.18 33.21
C ALA A 29 -3.73 -13.42 32.13
N ILE A 30 -2.40 -13.59 32.11
CA ILE A 30 -1.53 -12.98 31.08
C ILE A 30 -1.81 -13.57 29.70
N VAL A 31 -1.95 -14.89 29.58
CA VAL A 31 -2.23 -15.55 28.30
C VAL A 31 -3.60 -15.13 27.75
N VAL A 32 -4.65 -15.16 28.58
CA VAL A 32 -6.01 -14.75 28.18
C VAL A 32 -6.04 -13.26 27.84
N GLY A 33 -5.37 -12.42 28.63
CA GLY A 33 -5.22 -11.00 28.36
C GLY A 33 -4.49 -10.72 27.04
N SER A 34 -3.43 -11.47 26.75
CA SER A 34 -2.65 -11.35 25.51
C SER A 34 -3.47 -11.73 24.28
N ILE A 35 -4.26 -12.79 24.37
CA ILE A 35 -5.17 -13.23 23.30
C ILE A 35 -6.25 -12.16 23.06
N GLY A 36 -6.89 -11.66 24.12
CA GLY A 36 -7.88 -10.59 24.03
C GLY A 36 -7.30 -9.30 23.44
N PHE A 37 -6.07 -8.94 23.82
CA PHE A 37 -5.34 -7.80 23.28
C PHE A 37 -5.03 -7.97 21.79
N LEU A 38 -4.57 -9.14 21.35
CA LEU A 38 -4.29 -9.42 19.94
C LEU A 38 -5.54 -9.35 19.07
N ILE A 39 -6.68 -9.87 19.55
CA ILE A 39 -7.98 -9.76 18.86
C ILE A 39 -8.38 -8.29 18.71
N ARG A 40 -8.31 -7.51 19.79
CA ARG A 40 -8.62 -6.07 19.79
C ARG A 40 -7.67 -5.27 18.90
N PHE A 41 -6.37 -5.56 18.96
CA PHE A 41 -5.32 -4.90 18.18
C PHE A 41 -5.51 -5.13 16.68
N ARG A 42 -5.87 -6.35 16.28
CA ARG A 42 -6.19 -6.67 14.88
C ARG A 42 -7.50 -6.03 14.41
N PHE A 43 -8.53 -5.99 15.26
CA PHE A 43 -9.76 -5.24 14.95
C PHE A 43 -9.51 -3.73 14.78
N ALA A 44 -8.60 -3.16 15.58
CA ALA A 44 -8.19 -1.77 15.44
C ALA A 44 -7.42 -1.51 14.14
N GLN A 45 -6.53 -2.42 13.75
CA GLN A 45 -5.81 -2.38 12.47
C GLN A 45 -6.77 -2.45 11.27
N GLN A 46 -7.84 -3.25 11.35
CA GLN A 46 -8.84 -3.36 10.28
C GLN A 46 -9.64 -2.08 10.05
N LYS A 47 -9.96 -1.30 11.10
CA LYS A 47 -10.64 0.00 10.92
C LYS A 47 -9.81 1.01 10.11
N ARG A 48 -8.49 0.78 9.97
CA ARG A 48 -7.59 1.61 9.15
C ARG A 48 -7.48 1.17 7.68
N SER A 49 -7.96 -0.02 7.33
CA SER A 49 -7.86 -0.57 5.98
C SER A 49 -9.17 -0.41 5.21
N LYS A 50 -9.30 0.68 4.44
CA LYS A 50 -10.37 0.86 3.44
C LYS A 50 -10.10 0.00 2.20
N ASP A 51 -10.18 -1.32 2.33
CA ASP A 51 -10.03 -2.21 1.18
C ASP A 51 -11.11 -3.32 1.19
N PRO A 52 -12.12 -3.24 0.30
CA PRO A 52 -13.30 -4.12 0.33
C PRO A 52 -13.07 -5.53 -0.22
N LYS A 53 -11.82 -5.95 -0.47
CA LYS A 53 -11.48 -7.27 -1.05
C LYS A 53 -10.84 -8.29 -0.10
N ALA A 54 -10.87 -8.07 1.22
CA ALA A 54 -10.40 -9.08 2.18
C ALA A 54 -11.48 -10.15 2.47
N THR A 55 -11.44 -11.23 1.69
CA THR A 55 -12.30 -12.41 1.86
C THR A 55 -11.93 -13.23 3.10
N SER A 56 -12.97 -13.58 3.87
CA SER A 56 -13.07 -14.60 4.92
C SER A 56 -12.39 -14.32 6.28
N LEU A 57 -13.06 -13.50 7.11
CA LEU A 57 -12.87 -13.41 8.56
C LEU A 57 -13.07 -14.75 9.31
N THR A 58 -13.62 -15.78 8.66
CA THR A 58 -14.02 -17.03 9.30
C THR A 58 -12.84 -17.96 9.61
N ARG A 59 -11.83 -18.00 8.73
CA ARG A 59 -10.69 -18.93 8.87
C ARG A 59 -9.75 -18.62 10.07
N PRO A 60 -9.28 -17.38 10.29
CA PRO A 60 -8.39 -17.08 11.42
C PRO A 60 -9.14 -17.07 12.76
N LEU A 61 -10.44 -16.74 12.76
CA LEU A 61 -11.25 -16.73 13.98
C LEU A 61 -11.54 -18.15 14.48
N LEU A 62 -11.77 -19.11 13.57
CA LEU A 62 -11.93 -20.52 13.92
C LEU A 62 -10.63 -21.13 14.48
N ALA A 63 -9.49 -20.78 13.88
CA ALA A 63 -8.18 -21.23 14.36
C ALA A 63 -7.85 -20.68 15.75
N MET A 64 -8.11 -19.40 16.00
CA MET A 64 -7.90 -18.79 17.32
C MET A 64 -8.85 -19.35 18.38
N LEU A 65 -10.12 -19.59 18.02
CA LEU A 65 -11.10 -20.21 18.92
C LEU A 65 -10.69 -21.64 19.29
N LEU A 66 -10.20 -22.41 18.32
CA LEU A 66 -9.72 -23.78 18.53
C LEU A 66 -8.50 -23.80 19.47
N VAL A 67 -7.47 -22.98 19.18
CA VAL A 67 -6.25 -22.93 20.00
C VAL A 67 -6.54 -22.38 21.40
N GLY A 68 -7.38 -21.34 21.50
CA GLY A 68 -7.80 -20.78 22.78
C GLY A 68 -8.58 -21.77 23.65
N GLY A 69 -9.52 -22.52 23.05
CA GLY A 69 -10.28 -23.56 23.74
C GLY A 69 -9.40 -24.71 24.24
N ILE A 70 -8.41 -25.11 23.44
CA ILE A 70 -7.43 -26.15 23.80
C ILE A 70 -6.57 -25.73 24.99
N LEU A 71 -6.10 -24.47 25.03
CA LEU A 71 -5.28 -23.96 26.15
C LEU A 71 -6.08 -23.87 27.45
N ILE A 72 -7.33 -23.41 27.38
CA ILE A 72 -8.22 -23.33 28.55
C ILE A 72 -8.54 -24.73 29.10
N PHE A 73 -8.80 -25.70 28.21
CA PHE A 73 -9.06 -27.09 28.62
C PHE A 73 -7.82 -27.75 29.24
N THR A 74 -6.63 -27.46 28.70
CA THR A 74 -5.36 -27.95 29.25
C THR A 74 -5.11 -27.40 30.65
N ALA A 75 -5.40 -26.12 30.89
CA ALA A 75 -5.28 -25.50 32.19
C ALA A 75 -6.29 -26.07 33.21
N ALA A 76 -7.55 -26.25 32.81
CA ALA A 76 -8.58 -26.86 33.65
C ALA A 76 -8.25 -28.33 34.01
N SER A 77 -7.57 -29.05 33.11
CA SER A 77 -7.11 -30.42 33.38
C SER A 77 -6.03 -30.50 34.46
N ILE A 78 -5.31 -29.42 34.76
CA ILE A 78 -4.25 -29.40 35.79
C ILE A 78 -4.86 -29.25 37.20
N GLU A 79 -6.05 -28.65 37.34
CA GLU A 79 -6.74 -28.51 38.64
C GLU A 79 -7.45 -29.79 39.10
N ILE A 80 -7.87 -30.66 38.17
CA ILE A 80 -8.54 -31.93 38.50
C ILE A 80 -7.47 -33.00 38.74
N GLY A 81 -6.80 -32.92 39.89
CA GLY A 81 -5.75 -33.85 40.27
C GLY A 81 -6.27 -35.28 40.44
N SER A 82 -5.92 -36.19 39.51
CA SER A 82 -5.54 -37.59 39.75
C SER A 82 -5.23 -38.26 38.40
N PHE A 83 -4.27 -39.20 38.36
CA PHE A 83 -3.76 -39.98 37.20
C PHE A 83 -2.64 -39.31 36.36
N GLY A 84 -1.44 -39.21 36.96
CA GLY A 84 -0.28 -38.50 36.40
C GLY A 84 0.29 -39.00 35.06
N ASP A 85 0.04 -40.24 34.64
CA ASP A 85 0.58 -40.75 33.35
C ASP A 85 -0.39 -40.54 32.18
N LEU A 86 -1.68 -40.76 32.42
CA LEU A 86 -2.73 -40.56 31.40
C LEU A 86 -2.90 -39.08 31.05
N GLN A 87 -2.71 -38.19 32.04
CA GLN A 87 -2.71 -36.75 31.83
C GLN A 87 -1.53 -36.28 30.97
N LYS A 88 -0.31 -36.79 31.22
CA LYS A 88 0.86 -36.48 30.38
C LYS A 88 0.67 -36.93 28.93
N LEU A 89 0.04 -38.10 28.75
CA LEU A 89 -0.29 -38.64 27.43
C LEU A 89 -1.36 -37.78 26.73
N LEU A 90 -2.42 -37.39 27.44
CA LEU A 90 -3.46 -36.49 26.93
C LEU A 90 -2.91 -35.11 26.55
N VAL A 91 -2.10 -34.50 27.41
CA VAL A 91 -1.48 -33.20 27.13
C VAL A 91 -0.52 -33.29 25.93
N GLY A 92 0.30 -34.34 25.85
CA GLY A 92 1.16 -34.58 24.70
C GLY A 92 0.39 -34.77 23.39
N ALA A 93 -0.70 -35.54 23.43
CA ALA A 93 -1.58 -35.75 22.28
C ALA A 93 -2.25 -34.45 21.83
N ILE A 94 -2.74 -33.63 22.77
CA ILE A 94 -3.38 -32.34 22.49
C ILE A 94 -2.37 -31.35 21.87
N VAL A 95 -1.15 -31.26 22.40
CA VAL A 95 -0.09 -30.39 21.84
C VAL A 95 0.29 -30.84 20.43
N SER A 96 0.38 -32.15 20.19
CA SER A 96 0.63 -32.69 18.85
C SER A 96 -0.51 -32.39 17.87
N LEU A 97 -1.76 -32.52 18.30
CA LEU A 97 -2.93 -32.21 17.46
C LEU A 97 -3.01 -30.72 17.13
N ALA A 98 -2.71 -29.85 18.09
CA ALA A 98 -2.62 -28.41 17.86
C ALA A 98 -1.50 -28.06 16.87
N GLY A 99 -0.31 -28.66 17.03
CA GLY A 99 0.80 -28.50 16.10
C GLY A 99 0.46 -28.94 14.68
N SER A 100 -0.20 -30.10 14.53
CA SER A 100 -0.65 -30.62 13.24
C SER A 100 -1.70 -29.73 12.59
N ALA A 101 -2.64 -29.16 13.36
CA ALA A 101 -3.67 -28.27 12.84
C ALA A 101 -3.07 -26.94 12.32
N VAL A 102 -2.10 -26.39 13.05
CA VAL A 102 -1.38 -25.18 12.64
C VAL A 102 -0.54 -25.43 11.39
N ALA A 103 0.19 -26.55 11.34
CA ALA A 103 0.96 -26.94 10.16
C ALA A 103 0.06 -27.13 8.93
N TYR A 104 -1.09 -27.81 9.08
CA TYR A 104 -2.07 -27.98 8.01
C TYR A 104 -2.65 -26.63 7.53
N TYR A 105 -2.89 -25.69 8.44
CA TYR A 105 -3.35 -24.35 8.07
C TYR A 105 -2.32 -23.58 7.23
N PHE A 106 -1.05 -23.59 7.64
CA PHE A 106 0.01 -22.94 6.86
C PHE A 106 0.26 -23.65 5.53
N ALA A 107 0.20 -24.97 5.50
CA ALA A 107 0.33 -25.74 4.25
C ALA A 107 -0.84 -25.47 3.28
N SER A 108 -2.07 -25.40 3.79
CA SER A 108 -3.25 -25.13 2.96
C SER A 108 -3.29 -23.69 2.45
N SER A 109 -2.86 -22.70 3.25
CA SER A 109 -2.74 -21.31 2.77
C SER A 109 -1.67 -21.15 1.68
N ALA A 110 -0.50 -21.76 1.86
CA ALA A 110 0.53 -21.79 0.82
C ALA A 110 0.05 -22.49 -0.46
N ALA A 111 -0.73 -23.57 -0.33
CA ALA A 111 -1.33 -24.26 -1.47
C ALA A 111 -2.41 -23.43 -2.17
N ASP A 112 -3.25 -22.69 -1.43
CA ASP A 112 -4.24 -21.77 -1.98
C ASP A 112 -3.56 -20.61 -2.74
N GLU A 113 -2.46 -20.05 -2.20
CA GLU A 113 -1.64 -19.04 -2.88
C GLU A 113 -1.06 -19.59 -4.19
N THR A 114 -0.41 -20.75 -4.12
CA THR A 114 0.19 -21.41 -5.28
C THR A 114 -0.86 -21.77 -6.34
N ARG A 115 -2.05 -22.22 -5.93
CA ARG A 115 -3.16 -22.51 -6.86
C ARG A 115 -3.63 -21.25 -7.58
N ARG A 116 -3.74 -20.12 -6.89
CA ARG A 116 -4.12 -18.84 -7.54
C ARG A 116 -3.07 -18.39 -8.54
N ASP A 117 -1.79 -18.56 -8.20
CA ASP A 117 -0.68 -18.24 -9.10
C ASP A 117 -0.71 -19.16 -10.33
N ILE A 118 -0.82 -20.48 -10.15
CA ILE A 118 -0.89 -21.45 -11.26
C ILE A 118 -2.10 -21.18 -12.16
N LEU A 119 -3.27 -20.87 -11.61
CA LEU A 119 -4.42 -20.49 -12.42
C LEU A 119 -4.16 -19.17 -13.18
N GLY A 120 -3.48 -18.21 -12.57
CA GLY A 120 -3.02 -16.99 -13.25
C GLY A 120 -2.02 -17.25 -14.37
N TYR A 121 -1.15 -18.25 -14.23
CA TYR A 121 -0.16 -18.64 -15.25
C TYR A 121 -0.75 -19.56 -16.34
N SER A 122 -1.70 -20.43 -16.01
CA SER A 122 -2.26 -21.44 -16.92
C SER A 122 -3.29 -20.86 -17.90
N PHE A 123 -3.96 -19.76 -17.55
CA PHE A 123 -4.84 -19.02 -18.47
C PHE A 123 -4.06 -17.85 -19.08
N GLY A 124 -3.06 -18.16 -19.91
CA GLY A 124 -2.30 -17.23 -20.77
C GLY A 124 -2.19 -15.80 -20.27
N GLN A 125 -1.06 -15.43 -19.67
CA GLN A 125 -0.80 -14.06 -19.23
C GLN A 125 -1.07 -13.07 -20.39
N LEU A 126 -2.15 -12.32 -20.29
CA LEU A 126 -2.33 -11.13 -21.09
C LEU A 126 -1.45 -10.06 -20.46
N ALA A 127 -0.28 -9.85 -21.04
CA ALA A 127 0.60 -8.76 -20.64
C ALA A 127 -0.08 -7.44 -21.02
N VAL A 128 -0.44 -6.66 -20.01
CA VAL A 128 -1.00 -5.31 -20.23
C VAL A 128 0.12 -4.46 -20.83
N PRO A 129 -0.06 -3.91 -22.04
CA PRO A 129 0.95 -3.05 -22.65
C PRO A 129 1.21 -1.81 -21.78
N ASN A 130 2.44 -1.29 -21.85
CA ASN A 130 2.72 0.01 -21.24
C ASN A 130 2.26 1.13 -22.18
N LEU A 131 1.15 1.78 -21.83
CA LEU A 131 0.56 2.87 -22.59
C LEU A 131 0.95 4.24 -22.03
N LYS A 132 1.56 4.30 -20.84
CA LYS A 132 1.96 5.57 -20.21
C LYS A 132 3.02 6.27 -21.07
N GLY A 133 2.82 7.56 -21.35
CA GLY A 133 3.71 8.37 -22.17
C GLY A 133 3.52 8.21 -23.68
N LYS A 134 2.59 7.36 -24.14
CA LYS A 134 2.22 7.24 -25.56
C LYS A 134 1.06 8.16 -25.91
N ALA A 135 1.02 8.60 -27.17
CA ALA A 135 -0.09 9.36 -27.72
C ALA A 135 -1.35 8.49 -27.85
N VAL A 136 -2.53 9.08 -27.70
CA VAL A 136 -3.82 8.34 -27.78
C VAL A 136 -3.95 7.55 -29.09
N SER A 137 -3.50 8.11 -30.21
CA SER A 137 -3.49 7.43 -31.52
C SER A 137 -2.64 6.16 -31.53
N GLU A 138 -1.45 6.19 -30.92
CA GLU A 138 -0.58 5.03 -30.78
C GLU A 138 -1.17 4.02 -29.80
N VAL A 139 -1.76 4.48 -28.72
CA VAL A 139 -2.42 3.65 -27.70
C VAL A 139 -3.59 2.89 -28.29
N GLN A 140 -4.41 3.52 -29.13
CA GLN A 140 -5.49 2.86 -29.85
C GLN A 140 -4.97 1.78 -30.80
N ALA A 141 -3.87 2.03 -31.51
CA ALA A 141 -3.25 1.03 -32.40
C ALA A 141 -2.69 -0.16 -31.62
N VAL A 142 -2.01 0.10 -30.49
CA VAL A 142 -1.46 -0.94 -29.61
C VAL A 142 -2.58 -1.80 -29.01
N VAL A 143 -3.67 -1.17 -28.54
CA VAL A 143 -4.79 -1.90 -27.94
C VAL A 143 -5.61 -2.65 -28.99
N ALA A 144 -5.77 -2.11 -30.21
CA ALA A 144 -6.43 -2.79 -31.32
C ALA A 144 -5.72 -4.09 -31.76
N GLY A 145 -4.40 -4.17 -31.55
CA GLY A 145 -3.63 -5.40 -31.75
C GLY A 145 -3.77 -6.44 -30.62
N THR A 146 -4.55 -6.16 -29.58
CA THR A 146 -4.71 -7.02 -28.40
C THR A 146 -6.18 -7.35 -28.13
N THR A 147 -6.43 -8.25 -27.18
CA THR A 147 -7.80 -8.59 -26.74
C THR A 147 -8.38 -7.62 -25.69
N PHE A 148 -7.69 -6.49 -25.42
CA PHE A 148 -8.13 -5.48 -24.47
C PHE A 148 -9.05 -4.45 -25.13
N SER A 149 -10.02 -3.97 -24.39
CA SER A 149 -10.88 -2.83 -24.71
C SER A 149 -10.31 -1.59 -24.03
N LEU A 150 -10.12 -0.52 -24.78
CA LEU A 150 -9.64 0.76 -24.25
C LEU A 150 -10.83 1.63 -23.85
N GLN A 151 -10.86 2.05 -22.59
CA GLN A 151 -11.77 3.09 -22.14
C GLN A 151 -11.04 4.42 -22.10
N LEU A 152 -11.39 5.29 -23.03
CA LEU A 152 -10.94 6.67 -23.04
C LEU A 152 -11.76 7.52 -22.05
N PRO A 153 -11.17 8.59 -21.50
CA PRO A 153 -11.92 9.55 -20.72
C PRO A 153 -13.00 10.25 -21.58
N SER A 154 -14.08 10.68 -20.94
CA SER A 154 -15.10 11.55 -21.56
C SER A 154 -14.87 12.98 -21.08
N PRO A 155 -14.87 14.01 -21.95
CA PRO A 155 -15.04 13.99 -23.41
C PRO A 155 -13.88 13.29 -24.14
N SER A 156 -14.12 12.84 -25.38
CA SER A 156 -13.11 12.16 -26.20
C SER A 156 -11.81 12.98 -26.23
N PRO A 157 -10.67 12.40 -25.83
CA PRO A 157 -9.40 13.10 -25.84
C PRO A 157 -8.90 13.37 -27.25
N ASP A 158 -8.01 14.35 -27.39
CA ASP A 158 -7.35 14.64 -28.67
C ASP A 158 -6.42 13.47 -29.04
N PRO A 159 -6.29 13.10 -30.33
CA PRO A 159 -5.36 12.08 -30.77
C PRO A 159 -3.89 12.29 -30.34
N ASN A 160 -3.51 13.54 -30.07
CA ASN A 160 -2.16 13.92 -29.63
C ASN A 160 -1.99 13.98 -28.11
N ASP A 161 -3.06 13.77 -27.34
CA ASP A 161 -2.96 13.73 -25.88
C ASP A 161 -2.10 12.55 -25.43
N ILE A 162 -1.40 12.73 -24.31
CA ILE A 162 -0.52 11.72 -23.74
C ILE A 162 -1.22 10.99 -22.60
N VAL A 163 -1.10 9.67 -22.56
CA VAL A 163 -1.59 8.87 -21.43
C VAL A 163 -0.71 9.10 -20.20
N ILE A 164 -1.30 9.70 -19.18
CA ILE A 164 -0.63 10.02 -17.90
C ILE A 164 -0.73 8.87 -16.88
N SER A 165 -1.78 8.07 -16.98
CA SER A 165 -1.99 6.92 -16.11
C SER A 165 -2.85 5.88 -16.80
N GLN A 166 -2.60 4.62 -16.48
CA GLN A 166 -3.40 3.49 -16.93
C GLN A 166 -3.76 2.61 -15.73
N ASP A 167 -4.95 2.04 -15.76
CA ASP A 167 -5.43 1.02 -14.83
C ASP A 167 -6.03 -0.13 -15.66
N PRO A 168 -5.53 -1.38 -15.54
CA PRO A 168 -4.48 -1.89 -14.64
C PRO A 168 -3.04 -1.41 -14.95
N PRO A 169 -2.10 -1.47 -13.98
CA PRO A 169 -0.70 -1.13 -14.20
C PRO A 169 -0.04 -2.06 -15.24
N PRO A 170 1.02 -1.60 -15.92
CA PRO A 170 1.71 -2.41 -16.93
C PRO A 170 2.33 -3.66 -16.29
N GLY A 171 2.19 -4.79 -16.97
CA GLY A 171 2.77 -6.06 -16.52
C GLY A 171 1.82 -7.26 -16.68
N PRO A 172 2.23 -8.42 -16.17
CA PRO A 172 1.39 -9.61 -16.16
C PRO A 172 0.23 -9.40 -15.19
N VAL A 173 -0.99 -9.36 -15.71
CA VAL A 173 -2.19 -9.25 -14.87
C VAL A 173 -2.81 -10.63 -14.74
N ALA A 174 -2.89 -11.14 -13.52
CA ALA A 174 -3.61 -12.36 -13.20
C ALA A 174 -5.12 -12.06 -13.18
N GLY A 175 -5.79 -12.26 -14.31
CA GLY A 175 -7.25 -12.20 -14.40
C GLY A 175 -7.80 -11.60 -15.69
N SER A 176 -9.11 -11.79 -15.89
CA SER A 176 -9.90 -11.42 -17.07
C SER A 176 -10.13 -9.92 -17.26
N ALA A 177 -9.25 -9.04 -16.75
CA ALA A 177 -9.39 -7.59 -16.89
C ALA A 177 -9.12 -7.19 -18.34
N ARG A 178 -10.10 -7.37 -19.22
CA ARG A 178 -10.04 -7.01 -20.64
C ARG A 178 -10.26 -5.52 -20.88
N MET A 179 -10.24 -4.69 -19.85
CA MET A 179 -10.52 -3.26 -19.96
C MET A 179 -9.34 -2.49 -19.41
N ILE A 180 -8.78 -1.59 -20.21
CA ILE A 180 -7.74 -0.66 -19.79
C ILE A 180 -8.37 0.73 -19.75
N VAL A 181 -8.44 1.30 -18.56
CA VAL A 181 -8.88 2.68 -18.37
C VAL A 181 -7.65 3.57 -18.41
N VAL A 182 -7.62 4.52 -19.33
CA VAL A 182 -6.54 5.51 -19.42
C VAL A 182 -7.03 6.88 -19.00
N LYS A 183 -6.13 7.66 -18.40
CA LYS A 183 -6.30 9.11 -18.27
C LYS A 183 -5.30 9.77 -19.19
N THR A 184 -5.74 10.78 -19.91
CA THR A 184 -4.96 11.50 -20.91
C THR A 184 -4.91 12.98 -20.53
N ALA A 185 -3.87 13.66 -20.98
CA ALA A 185 -3.76 15.11 -20.88
C ALA A 185 -3.02 15.67 -22.11
N PRO A 186 -3.37 16.88 -22.57
CA PRO A 186 -2.69 17.53 -23.68
C PRO A 186 -1.26 17.91 -23.32
N LEU A 187 -0.39 18.00 -24.34
CA LEU A 187 0.93 18.58 -24.14
C LEU A 187 0.81 20.07 -23.79
N PRO A 188 1.62 20.57 -22.84
CA PRO A 188 1.62 21.98 -22.52
C PRO A 188 2.17 22.79 -23.69
N SER A 189 1.48 23.87 -24.05
CA SER A 189 1.90 24.80 -25.09
C SER A 189 1.89 26.23 -24.55
N ILE A 190 3.00 26.94 -24.73
CA ILE A 190 3.15 28.33 -24.31
C ILE A 190 2.83 29.24 -25.49
N ALA A 191 1.86 30.14 -25.30
CA ALA A 191 1.46 31.14 -26.28
C ALA A 191 2.02 32.53 -25.96
N LYS A 192 2.19 32.87 -24.67
CA LYS A 192 2.74 34.16 -24.25
C LYS A 192 3.36 34.06 -22.85
N VAL A 193 4.48 34.74 -22.66
CA VAL A 193 5.09 35.01 -21.35
C VAL A 193 5.01 36.51 -21.07
N ASP A 194 4.44 36.92 -19.94
CA ASP A 194 4.21 38.33 -19.62
C ASP A 194 4.44 38.62 -18.12
N PRO A 195 5.32 39.58 -17.75
CA PRO A 195 6.23 40.32 -18.62
C PRO A 195 7.23 39.41 -19.33
N GLY A 196 7.70 39.79 -20.52
CA GLY A 196 8.72 39.06 -21.27
C GLY A 196 10.16 39.33 -20.80
N SER A 197 10.31 40.18 -19.78
CA SER A 197 11.60 40.52 -19.18
C SER A 197 11.48 40.84 -17.70
N GLY A 198 12.62 40.84 -16.99
CA GLY A 198 12.69 41.24 -15.59
C GLY A 198 14.08 41.17 -15.00
N THR A 199 14.18 41.45 -13.72
CA THR A 199 15.47 41.67 -13.05
C THR A 199 16.22 40.36 -12.83
N LYS A 200 17.54 40.38 -13.05
CA LYS A 200 18.45 39.26 -12.70
C LYS A 200 18.33 38.75 -11.27
N ASP A 201 17.91 39.61 -10.33
CA ASP A 201 17.77 39.26 -8.92
C ASP A 201 16.56 38.35 -8.61
N GLY A 202 15.72 38.11 -9.62
CA GLY A 202 14.53 37.26 -9.51
C GLY A 202 13.36 37.93 -8.78
N GLY A 203 12.24 37.21 -8.65
CA GLY A 203 11.07 37.66 -7.88
C GLY A 203 10.01 38.43 -8.66
N THR A 204 10.21 38.66 -9.96
CA THR A 204 9.19 39.24 -10.85
C THR A 204 8.04 38.25 -11.02
N ASP A 205 6.81 38.70 -10.82
CA ASP A 205 5.61 37.89 -11.08
C ASP A 205 5.41 37.77 -12.59
N ILE A 206 5.54 36.55 -13.11
CA ILE A 206 5.37 36.23 -14.52
C ILE A 206 4.11 35.39 -14.69
N THR A 207 3.31 35.80 -15.67
CA THR A 207 2.12 35.09 -16.13
C THR A 207 2.40 34.44 -17.48
N ILE A 208 2.36 33.11 -17.50
CA ILE A 208 2.50 32.31 -18.71
C ILE A 208 1.08 31.94 -19.17
N THR A 209 0.72 32.35 -20.38
CA THR A 209 -0.58 32.03 -21.01
C THR A 209 -0.37 30.99 -22.10
N GLY A 210 -1.28 30.03 -22.18
CA GLY A 210 -1.16 28.88 -23.07
C GLY A 210 -2.26 27.85 -22.88
N THR A 211 -1.95 26.58 -23.12
CA THR A 211 -2.90 25.46 -22.97
C THR A 211 -2.20 24.24 -22.38
N GLY A 212 -2.99 23.34 -21.75
CA GLY A 212 -2.49 22.08 -21.23
C GLY A 212 -1.61 22.23 -20.00
N PHE A 213 -1.83 23.27 -19.20
CA PHE A 213 -1.08 23.54 -17.98
C PHE A 213 -1.71 22.93 -16.72
N LYS A 214 -2.80 22.18 -16.87
CA LYS A 214 -3.42 21.43 -15.78
C LYS A 214 -2.39 20.49 -15.13
N ASP A 215 -2.31 20.55 -13.80
CA ASP A 215 -1.37 19.79 -12.99
C ASP A 215 0.12 20.06 -13.33
N ALA A 216 0.45 21.26 -13.84
CA ALA A 216 1.84 21.66 -14.03
C ALA A 216 2.64 21.56 -12.72
N THR A 217 3.83 20.97 -12.82
CA THR A 217 4.68 20.65 -11.65
C THR A 217 5.95 21.48 -11.60
N LYS A 218 6.45 21.95 -12.75
CA LYS A 218 7.70 22.71 -12.83
C LYS A 218 7.68 23.69 -13.99
N VAL A 219 8.32 24.84 -13.82
CA VAL A 219 8.68 25.75 -14.92
C VAL A 219 10.19 25.95 -14.90
N SER A 220 10.83 25.87 -16.07
CA SER A 220 12.27 26.06 -16.23
C SER A 220 12.55 27.24 -17.15
N PHE A 221 13.59 27.99 -16.83
CA PHE A 221 14.17 29.12 -17.55
C PHE A 221 15.59 28.73 -17.96
N GLY A 222 15.75 28.11 -19.13
CA GLY A 222 16.98 27.39 -19.46
C GLY A 222 17.29 26.35 -18.39
N ASP A 223 18.44 26.49 -17.72
CA ASP A 223 18.89 25.58 -16.65
C ASP A 223 18.32 25.90 -15.27
N ALA A 224 17.74 27.09 -15.07
CA ALA A 224 17.16 27.49 -13.79
C ALA A 224 15.71 27.01 -13.65
N THR A 225 15.33 26.48 -12.49
CA THR A 225 13.96 26.05 -12.22
C THR A 225 13.28 26.97 -11.22
N THR A 226 11.98 27.20 -11.39
CA THR A 226 11.17 27.96 -10.43
C THR A 226 9.93 27.20 -9.98
N ASN A 227 9.41 27.61 -8.83
CA ASN A 227 8.18 27.09 -8.27
C ASN A 227 6.96 27.80 -8.85
N ILE A 228 5.89 27.04 -9.03
CA ILE A 228 4.61 27.55 -9.50
C ILE A 228 3.87 28.17 -8.32
N VAL A 229 3.40 29.42 -8.48
CA VAL A 229 2.57 30.11 -7.49
C VAL A 229 1.11 29.68 -7.66
N SER A 230 0.64 29.62 -8.91
CA SER A 230 -0.67 29.09 -9.26
C SER A 230 -0.63 28.50 -10.68
N ALA A 231 -1.33 27.38 -10.89
CA ALA A 231 -1.54 26.79 -12.20
C ALA A 231 -3.02 26.57 -12.44
N GLY A 232 -3.52 27.13 -13.54
CA GLY A 232 -4.77 26.77 -14.18
C GLY A 232 -4.51 25.99 -15.47
N ASP A 233 -5.56 25.71 -16.24
CA ASP A 233 -5.43 24.99 -17.50
C ASP A 233 -4.81 25.85 -18.62
N THR A 234 -5.11 27.15 -18.61
CA THR A 234 -4.68 28.11 -19.65
C THR A 234 -3.69 29.17 -19.16
N GLN A 235 -3.41 29.22 -17.85
CA GLN A 235 -2.55 30.23 -17.26
C GLN A 235 -1.76 29.66 -16.09
N VAL A 236 -0.48 29.99 -16.01
CA VAL A 236 0.40 29.66 -14.89
C VAL A 236 1.06 30.94 -14.40
N THR A 237 0.97 31.21 -13.11
CA THR A 237 1.69 32.30 -12.47
C THR A 237 2.88 31.74 -11.70
N ILE A 238 4.04 32.34 -11.90
CA ILE A 238 5.30 31.96 -11.30
C ILE A 238 6.07 33.21 -10.86
N LYS A 239 7.13 33.02 -10.08
CA LYS A 239 8.12 34.06 -9.83
C LYS A 239 9.41 33.77 -10.59
N SER A 240 10.02 34.78 -11.20
CA SER A 240 11.29 34.61 -11.89
C SER A 240 12.38 34.10 -10.94
N PRO A 241 13.18 33.09 -11.32
CA PRO A 241 14.33 32.68 -10.52
C PRO A 241 15.44 33.73 -10.61
N LYS A 242 16.35 33.72 -9.64
CA LYS A 242 17.57 34.53 -9.72
C LYS A 242 18.55 33.91 -10.72
N MET A 243 19.04 34.68 -11.68
CA MET A 243 20.07 34.24 -12.63
C MET A 243 21.24 35.22 -12.70
N PRO A 244 22.48 34.73 -12.84
CA PRO A 244 23.64 35.58 -13.09
C PRO A 244 23.63 36.07 -14.54
N ASP A 245 23.90 37.37 -14.72
CA ASP A 245 24.04 38.08 -16.00
C ASP A 245 22.76 38.27 -16.85
N PRO A 246 22.69 39.35 -17.66
CA PRO A 246 21.58 39.55 -18.58
C PRO A 246 21.66 38.53 -19.73
N ILE A 247 20.69 37.63 -19.78
CA ILE A 247 20.62 36.53 -20.75
C ILE A 247 19.18 36.31 -21.21
N LYS A 248 19.03 35.92 -22.48
CA LYS A 248 17.77 35.42 -23.04
C LYS A 248 17.72 33.91 -22.90
N VAL A 249 16.67 33.41 -22.27
CA VAL A 249 16.47 31.98 -22.03
C VAL A 249 15.12 31.51 -22.54
N ASP A 250 15.06 30.22 -22.86
CA ASP A 250 13.83 29.54 -23.22
C ASP A 250 13.07 29.12 -21.96
N VAL A 251 11.77 29.36 -21.96
CA VAL A 251 10.85 28.99 -20.89
C VAL A 251 10.16 27.70 -21.27
N THR A 252 10.18 26.72 -20.38
CA THR A 252 9.50 25.44 -20.56
C THR A 252 8.65 25.09 -19.35
N VAL A 253 7.45 24.56 -19.61
CA VAL A 253 6.53 24.08 -18.56
C VAL A 253 6.50 22.56 -18.60
N THR A 254 6.64 21.92 -17.44
CA THR A 254 6.57 20.47 -17.27
C THR A 254 5.28 20.07 -16.57
N THR A 255 4.50 19.20 -17.22
CA THR A 255 3.28 18.58 -16.71
C THR A 255 3.43 17.06 -16.71
N PRO A 256 2.51 16.30 -16.09
CA PRO A 256 2.52 14.83 -16.17
C PRO A 256 2.44 14.28 -17.60
N ALA A 257 1.93 15.07 -18.55
CA ALA A 257 1.87 14.71 -19.98
C ALA A 257 3.23 14.86 -20.68
N GLY A 258 4.10 15.76 -20.21
CA GLY A 258 5.40 16.03 -20.83
C GLY A 258 5.90 17.44 -20.58
N THR A 259 6.93 17.85 -21.33
CA THR A 259 7.47 19.22 -21.32
C THR A 259 7.05 19.96 -22.57
N SER A 260 6.78 21.27 -22.45
CA SER A 260 6.35 22.11 -23.57
C SER A 260 7.46 22.26 -24.62
N ALA A 261 7.05 22.47 -25.87
CA ALA A 261 7.98 22.83 -26.94
C ALA A 261 8.62 24.20 -26.68
N ILE A 262 9.84 24.38 -27.18
CA ILE A 262 10.53 25.67 -27.18
C ILE A 262 10.01 26.48 -28.37
N ASN A 263 9.31 27.57 -28.10
CA ASN A 263 8.74 28.46 -29.11
C ASN A 263 9.31 29.88 -28.97
N ALA A 264 9.21 30.70 -30.03
CA ALA A 264 9.69 32.08 -30.01
C ALA A 264 8.96 32.95 -28.94
N ASP A 265 7.69 32.66 -28.69
CA ASP A 265 6.86 33.35 -27.69
C ASP A 265 7.11 32.89 -26.25
N ALA A 266 7.91 31.83 -26.08
CA ALA A 266 8.31 31.25 -24.79
C ALA A 266 9.73 31.68 -24.39
N LYS A 267 10.10 32.94 -24.66
CA LYS A 267 11.42 33.48 -24.31
C LYS A 267 11.27 34.52 -23.22
N TYR A 268 12.25 34.54 -22.31
CA TYR A 268 12.33 35.53 -21.24
C TYR A 268 13.72 36.14 -21.17
N GLU A 269 13.78 37.45 -21.00
CA GLU A 269 15.01 38.23 -20.95
C GLU A 269 15.30 38.72 -19.52
N PHE A 270 16.41 38.27 -18.95
CA PHE A 270 16.93 38.82 -17.70
C PHE A 270 17.72 40.08 -18.01
N THR A 271 17.43 41.17 -17.30
CA THR A 271 18.08 42.48 -17.41
C THR A 271 18.67 42.93 -16.08
#